data_AF-A0A940Q7M2-F1
#
_entry.id   AF-A0A940Q7M2-F1
#
_cell.length_a   1.000
_cell.length_b   1.000
_cell.length_c   1.000
_cell.angle_alpha   90.00
_cell.angle_beta   90.00
_cell.angle_gamma   90.00
#
_symmetry.space_group_name_H-M   'P 1'
#
loop_
_entity.id
_entity.type
_entity.pdbx_description
1 polymer ?
#
loop_
_entity_poly.entity_id
_entity_poly.type
_entity_poly.pdbx_seq_one_letter_code
_entity_poly.pdbx_strand_id
1 'polypeptide(L)'
;MSHRPAQKPSLPVIITAESVSSLIRICREISARGYLCSESTVTGGAGYLRLIARLPEDFLLYEAILPFGRLFTADEAALAAVSEHDRAVISKNAVSLLSGLSH
;
A
#
# COMPACT_ATOMS: atom_id res chain seq x y z
N MET A 1 -0.81 -4.45 -32.67
CA MET A 1 0.30 -3.95 -31.85
C MET A 1 -0.26 -3.57 -30.48
N SER A 2 -0.06 -4.39 -29.46
CA SER A 2 -0.54 -4.08 -28.11
C SER A 2 0.33 -2.98 -27.51
N HIS A 3 -0.21 -1.77 -27.41
CA HIS A 3 0.37 -0.72 -26.58
C HIS A 3 0.23 -1.17 -25.12
N ARG A 4 1.27 -1.80 -24.57
CA ARG A 4 1.46 -1.83 -23.12
C ARG A 4 1.68 -0.38 -22.70
N PRO A 5 0.83 0.22 -21.86
CA PRO A 5 1.15 1.53 -21.29
C PRO A 5 2.51 1.42 -20.59
N ALA A 6 3.40 2.38 -20.86
CA ALA A 6 4.69 2.44 -20.20
C ALA A 6 4.46 2.38 -18.68
N GLN A 7 5.00 1.35 -18.03
CA GLN A 7 4.87 1.18 -16.60
C GLN A 7 5.64 2.34 -15.97
N LYS A 8 4.91 3.33 -15.44
CA LYS A 8 5.51 4.48 -14.76
C LYS A 8 6.44 3.99 -13.63
N PRO A 9 7.57 4.67 -13.37
CA PRO A 9 8.45 4.32 -12.27
C PRO A 9 7.64 4.24 -10.98
N SER A 10 7.78 3.14 -10.26
CA SER A 10 7.09 2.88 -9.00
C SER A 10 8.11 2.80 -7.88
N LEU A 11 7.78 3.44 -6.76
CA LEU A 11 8.60 3.47 -5.57
C LEU A 11 7.98 2.59 -4.48
N PRO A 12 8.80 1.94 -3.63
CA PRO A 12 8.29 1.31 -2.44
C PRO A 12 7.73 2.38 -1.51
N VAL A 13 6.56 2.09 -0.96
CA VAL A 13 5.92 2.93 0.04
C VAL A 13 5.50 2.12 1.25
N ILE A 14 5.50 2.78 2.39
CA ILE A 14 4.89 2.30 3.63
C ILE A 14 3.73 3.25 3.94
N ILE A 15 2.52 2.70 4.04
CA ILE A 15 1.32 3.44 4.41
C ILE A 15 0.85 2.93 5.77
N THR A 16 0.85 3.80 6.77
CA THR A 16 0.34 3.50 8.11
C THR A 16 -1.15 3.84 8.17
N ALA A 17 -1.95 2.96 8.77
CA ALA A 17 -3.38 3.17 8.98
C ALA A 17 -3.73 3.03 10.47
N GLU A 18 -4.58 3.92 10.97
CA GLU A 18 -5.01 3.91 12.38
C GLU A 18 -6.07 2.84 12.68
N SER A 19 -6.68 2.25 11.65
CA SER A 19 -7.68 1.19 11.79
C SER A 19 -7.72 0.28 10.57
N VAL A 20 -8.30 -0.92 10.73
CA VAL A 20 -8.59 -1.84 9.62
C VAL A 20 -9.50 -1.19 8.58
N SER A 21 -10.51 -0.43 9.01
CA SER A 21 -11.42 0.28 8.10
C SER A 21 -10.69 1.34 7.27
N SER A 22 -9.76 2.08 7.88
CA SER A 22 -8.92 3.04 7.17
C SER A 22 -8.02 2.34 6.15
N LEU A 23 -7.41 1.21 6.53
CA LEU A 23 -6.59 0.39 5.64
C LEU A 23 -7.39 -0.11 4.41
N ILE A 24 -8.62 -0.58 4.61
CA ILE A 24 -9.52 -0.99 3.52
C ILE A 24 -9.81 0.19 2.59
N ARG A 25 -10.11 1.37 3.13
CA ARG A 25 -10.35 2.58 2.31
C ARG A 25 -9.12 2.96 1.49
N ILE A 26 -7.92 2.92 2.07
CA ILE A 26 -6.67 3.17 1.36
C ILE A 26 -6.50 2.20 0.18
N CYS A 27 -6.69 0.89 0.41
CA CYS A 27 -6.61 -0.11 -0.65
C CYS A 27 -7.65 0.11 -1.77
N ARG A 28 -8.85 0.57 -1.42
CA ARG A 28 -9.88 0.93 -2.41
C ARG A 28 -9.47 2.14 -3.24
N GLU A 29 -8.91 3.19 -2.64
CA GLU A 29 -8.41 4.36 -3.39
C GLU A 29 -7.29 3.98 -4.36
N ILE A 30 -6.33 3.15 -3.92
CA ILE A 30 -5.27 2.62 -4.78
C ILE A 30 -5.88 1.84 -5.96
N SER A 31 -6.83 0.93 -5.67
CA SER A 31 -7.46 0.08 -6.66
C SER A 31 -8.36 0.85 -7.64
N ALA A 32 -9.13 1.83 -7.16
CA ALA A 32 -10.04 2.66 -7.97
C ALA A 32 -9.30 3.48 -9.02
N ARG A 33 -8.02 3.78 -8.76
CA ARG A 33 -7.12 4.45 -9.68
C ARG A 33 -6.50 3.54 -10.74
N GLY A 34 -6.76 2.23 -10.65
CA GLY A 34 -6.21 1.24 -11.58
C GLY A 34 -4.76 0.85 -11.28
N TYR A 35 -4.24 1.15 -10.09
CA TYR A 35 -2.91 0.70 -9.69
C TYR A 35 -2.97 -0.77 -9.25
N LEU A 36 -2.39 -1.63 -10.08
CA LEU A 36 -2.23 -3.05 -9.78
C LEU A 36 -0.99 -3.27 -8.93
N CYS A 37 -1.17 -3.44 -7.62
CA CYS A 37 -0.10 -3.70 -6.66
C CYS A 37 -0.05 -5.19 -6.30
N SER A 38 0.40 -6.04 -7.24
CA SER A 38 0.58 -7.47 -6.98
C SER A 38 1.58 -7.74 -5.85
N GLU A 39 2.58 -6.87 -5.73
CA GLU A 39 3.54 -6.85 -4.64
C GLU A 39 3.08 -5.88 -3.55
N SER A 40 2.00 -6.23 -2.87
CA SER A 40 1.52 -5.51 -1.70
C SER A 40 1.31 -6.42 -0.51
N THR A 41 1.74 -5.96 0.66
CA THR A 41 1.79 -6.71 1.91
C THR A 41 1.19 -5.88 3.02
N VAL A 42 0.38 -6.48 3.89
CA VAL A 42 -0.01 -5.86 5.17
C VAL A 42 0.82 -6.47 6.27
N THR A 43 1.45 -5.60 7.05
CA THR A 43 2.17 -5.97 8.26
C THR A 43 1.48 -5.37 9.48
N GLY A 44 1.66 -6.01 10.63
CA GLY A 44 1.19 -5.53 11.92
C GLY A 44 2.27 -5.64 12.98
N GLY A 45 2.45 -4.57 13.76
CA GLY A 45 3.41 -4.50 14.87
C GLY A 45 2.95 -3.45 15.88
N ALA A 46 3.28 -3.64 17.16
CA ALA A 46 3.07 -2.67 18.25
C ALA A 46 1.74 -1.85 18.22
N GLY A 47 0.62 -2.48 17.82
CA GLY A 47 -0.71 -1.86 17.83
C GLY A 47 -1.14 -1.11 16.57
N TYR A 48 -0.36 -1.13 15.48
CA TYR A 48 -0.72 -0.49 14.20
C TYR A 48 -0.66 -1.48 13.02
N LEU A 49 -1.33 -1.12 11.92
CA LEU A 49 -1.25 -1.83 10.64
C LEU A 49 -0.53 -0.96 9.61
N ARG A 50 0.27 -1.61 8.76
CA ARG A 50 0.96 -0.97 7.65
C ARG A 50 0.68 -1.71 6.35
N LEU A 51 0.48 -0.96 5.29
CA LEU A 51 0.49 -1.45 3.91
C LEU A 51 1.85 -1.11 3.29
N ILE A 52 2.56 -2.13 2.85
CA ILE A 52 3.74 -1.99 1.98
C ILE A 52 3.27 -2.23 0.55
N ALA A 53 3.59 -1.33 -0.37
CA ALA A 53 3.26 -1.47 -1.78
C ALA A 53 4.28 -0.76 -2.65
N ARG A 54 4.32 -1.10 -3.95
CA ARG A 54 4.98 -0.28 -4.97
C ARG A 54 3.95 0.56 -5.70
N LEU A 55 4.10 1.88 -5.64
CA LEU A 55 3.16 2.85 -6.21
C LEU A 55 3.89 3.86 -7.11
N PRO A 56 3.27 4.33 -8.20
CA PRO A 56 3.84 5.38 -9.04
C PRO A 56 4.05 6.68 -8.27
N GLU A 57 5.06 7.46 -8.65
CA GLU A 57 5.39 8.74 -7.99
C GLU A 57 4.23 9.73 -7.96
N ASP A 58 3.40 9.76 -8.99
CA ASP A 58 2.22 10.64 -9.07
C ASP A 58 1.14 10.29 -8.04
N PHE A 59 1.12 9.06 -7.54
CA PHE A 59 0.26 8.64 -6.44
C PHE A 59 0.74 9.19 -5.08
N LEU A 60 2.02 9.55 -4.93
CA LEU A 60 2.54 10.08 -3.67
C LEU A 60 2.05 11.49 -3.38
N LEU A 61 1.62 12.20 -4.43
CA LEU A 61 1.01 13.52 -4.36
C LEU A 61 -0.48 13.46 -3.98
N TYR A 62 -1.04 12.25 -3.78
CA TYR A 62 -2.47 12.08 -3.56
C TYR A 62 -2.89 12.38 -2.12
N GLU A 63 -3.56 13.52 -1.93
CA GLU A 63 -4.13 13.91 -0.64
C GLU A 63 -5.26 12.98 -0.16
N ALA A 64 -5.88 12.19 -1.04
CA ALA A 64 -7.03 11.33 -0.70
C ALA A 64 -6.72 10.23 0.33
N ILE A 65 -5.45 9.92 0.56
CA ILE A 65 -5.00 8.92 1.55
C ILE A 65 -4.85 9.56 2.94
N LEU A 66 -4.56 10.87 2.99
CA LEU A 66 -4.26 11.61 4.22
C LEU A 66 -5.37 11.55 5.28
N PRO A 67 -6.68 11.50 4.93
CA PRO A 67 -7.74 11.31 5.93
C PRO A 67 -7.74 9.93 6.59
N PHE A 68 -7.05 8.94 6.02
CA PHE A 68 -7.10 7.54 6.46
C PHE A 68 -5.76 7.02 6.99
N GLY A 69 -4.66 7.73 6.71
CA GLY A 69 -3.35 7.28 7.09
C GLY A 69 -2.22 8.22 6.69
N ARG A 70 -0.99 7.76 6.93
CA ARG A 70 0.22 8.47 6.51
C ARG A 70 1.00 7.61 5.52
N LEU A 71 1.45 8.24 4.45
CA LEU A 71 2.26 7.63 3.40
C LEU A 71 3.71 8.08 3.54
N PHE A 72 4.64 7.15 3.38
CA PHE A 72 6.07 7.39 3.34
C PHE A 72 6.67 6.65 2.14
N THR A 73 7.57 7.29 1.41
CA THR A 73 8.48 6.55 0.53
C THR A 73 9.43 5.73 1.40
N ALA A 74 9.78 4.54 0.92
CA ALA A 74 10.63 3.61 1.65
C ALA A 74 11.82 3.20 0.78
N ASP A 75 13.01 3.24 1.38
CA ASP A 75 14.19 2.59 0.85
C ASP A 75 14.31 1.16 1.41
N GLU A 76 15.37 0.44 1.01
CA GLU A 76 15.59 -0.94 1.46
C GLU A 76 15.78 -1.04 2.99
N ALA A 77 16.40 -0.02 3.61
CA ALA A 77 16.61 -0.01 5.05
C ALA A 77 15.28 0.12 5.81
N ALA A 78 14.38 1.01 5.36
CA ALA A 78 13.05 1.14 5.94
C ALA A 78 12.23 -0.13 5.79
N LEU A 79 12.28 -0.80 4.63
CA LEU A 79 11.59 -2.07 4.40
C LEU A 79 12.15 -3.21 5.27
N ALA A 80 13.47 -3.26 5.45
CA ALA A 80 14.11 -4.22 6.33
C ALA A 80 13.68 -4.02 7.79
N ALA A 81 13.65 -2.78 8.27
CA ALA A 81 13.21 -2.45 9.62
C ALA A 81 11.74 -2.87 9.88
N VAL A 82 10.85 -2.67 8.91
CA VAL A 82 9.46 -3.15 9.01
C VAL A 82 9.42 -4.68 9.05
N SER A 83 10.22 -5.35 8.22
CA SER A 83 10.26 -6.82 8.17
C SER A 83 10.83 -7.45 9.45
N GLU A 84 11.73 -6.75 10.15
CA GLU A 84 12.31 -7.21 11.41
C GLU A 84 11.33 -7.06 12.59
N HIS A 85 10.56 -5.97 12.62
CA HIS A 85 9.74 -5.61 13.78
C HIS A 85 8.25 -5.92 13.64
N ASP A 86 7.72 -5.99 12.42
CA ASP A 86 6.33 -6.32 12.18
C ASP A 86 6.18 -7.78 11.71
N ARG A 87 4.98 -8.34 11.89
CA ARG A 87 4.60 -9.63 11.29
C ARG A 87 3.73 -9.40 10.07
N ALA A 88 3.95 -10.19 9.03
CA ALA A 88 3.05 -10.22 7.88
C ALA A 88 1.67 -10.75 8.30
N VAL A 89 0.63 -9.97 8.02
CA VAL A 89 -0.78 -10.34 8.18
C VAL A 89 -1.34 -10.80 6.84
N ILE A 90 -1.01 -10.09 5.77
CA ILE A 90 -1.31 -10.48 4.38
C ILE A 90 0.00 -10.38 3.61
N SER A 91 0.49 -11.52 3.11
CA SER A 91 1.85 -11.61 2.56
C SER A 91 2.00 -11.16 1.11
N LYS A 92 0.91 -11.15 0.33
CA LYS A 92 0.86 -10.73 -1.10
C LYS A 92 -0.54 -10.24 -1.49
N ASN A 93 -0.62 -9.46 -2.57
CA ASN A 93 -1.89 -8.97 -3.14
C ASN A 93 -2.81 -8.27 -2.13
N ALA A 94 -2.25 -7.65 -1.09
CA ALA A 94 -3.02 -7.00 -0.04
C ALA A 94 -4.02 -5.96 -0.56
N VAL A 95 -3.60 -5.13 -1.52
CA VAL A 95 -4.47 -4.09 -2.11
C VAL A 95 -5.70 -4.73 -2.75
N SER A 96 -5.51 -5.74 -3.59
CA SER A 96 -6.61 -6.42 -4.29
C SER A 96 -7.54 -7.17 -3.34
N LEU A 97 -6.97 -7.83 -2.32
CA LEU A 97 -7.76 -8.58 -1.33
C LEU A 97 -8.62 -7.63 -0.49
N LEU A 98 -8.03 -6.54 0.03
CA LEU A 98 -8.74 -5.62 0.90
C LEU A 98 -9.69 -4.69 0.15
N SER A 99 -9.38 -4.31 -1.09
CA SER A 99 -10.29 -3.48 -1.89
C SER A 99 -11.59 -4.20 -2.24
N GLY A 100 -11.53 -5.54 -2.39
CA GLY A 100 -12.67 -6.39 -2.70
C GLY A 100 -13.56 -6.75 -1.51
N LEU A 101 -13.16 -6.44 -0.27
CA LEU A 101 -14.01 -6.67 0.90
C LEU A 101 -15.22 -5.73 0.83
N SER A 102 -16.42 -6.29 0.81
CA SER A 102 -17.67 -5.54 0.90
C SER A 102 -17.90 -5.13 2.36
N HIS A 103 -18.34 -3.88 2.59
CA HIS A 103 -18.99 -3.51 3.84
C HIS A 103 -20.49 -3.74 3.68
#